data_AF-A0AAN8R6X5-F1
#
_entry.id   AF-A0AAN8R6X5-F1
#
_cell.length_a   1.000
_cell.length_b   1.000
_cell.length_c   1.000
_cell.angle_alpha   90.00
_cell.angle_beta   90.00
_cell.angle_gamma   90.00
#
_symmetry.space_group_name_H-M   'P 1'
#
loop_
_entity.id
_entity.type
_entity.pdbx_description
1 polymer ?
#
loop_
_entity_poly.entity_id
_entity_poly.type
_entity_poly.pdbx_seq_one_letter_code
_entity_poly.pdbx_strand_id
1 'polypeptide(L)'
;MVRDAEIPVLRGFLTPSEATEWKQNVFSSAEAGPVLQSLFDGDFEAVLLNPQVLDLLGGGDCSDGEAIDTYLERRILAYLNDSTEKDKADSCCLGGPCAT
;
A
#
# COMPACT_ATOMS: atom_id res chain seq x y z
N MET A 1 -9.00 -5.75 -11.77
CA MET A 1 -9.12 -4.38 -11.23
C MET A 1 -7.78 -3.84 -10.76
N VAL A 2 -7.10 -4.40 -9.73
CA VAL A 2 -5.77 -3.90 -9.31
C VAL A 2 -4.68 -4.10 -10.39
N ARG A 3 -4.63 -5.27 -11.02
CA ARG A 3 -3.66 -5.56 -12.10
C ARG A 3 -3.78 -4.66 -13.33
N ASP A 4 -4.98 -4.23 -13.66
CA ASP A 4 -5.24 -3.38 -14.83
C ASP A 4 -4.72 -1.95 -14.61
N ALA A 5 -4.62 -1.52 -13.35
CA ALA A 5 -4.00 -0.27 -12.96
C ALA A 5 -2.47 -0.41 -12.79
N GLU A 6 -1.94 -1.55 -12.36
CA GLU A 6 -0.49 -1.69 -12.11
C GLU A 6 0.36 -1.85 -13.37
N ILE A 7 -0.16 -2.55 -14.39
CA ILE A 7 0.59 -2.87 -15.61
C ILE A 7 1.10 -1.62 -16.35
N PRO A 8 0.27 -0.57 -16.58
CA PRO A 8 0.74 0.67 -17.21
C PRO A 8 1.84 1.38 -16.42
N VAL A 9 1.81 1.31 -15.09
CA VAL A 9 2.82 1.93 -14.22
C VAL A 9 4.17 1.24 -14.37
N LEU A 10 4.18 -0.10 -14.36
CA LEU A 10 5.43 -0.88 -14.43
C LEU A 10 6.05 -0.89 -15.83
N ARG A 11 5.23 -0.91 -16.88
CA ARG A 11 5.72 -0.93 -18.27
C ARG A 11 6.04 0.47 -18.82
N GLY A 12 5.54 1.51 -18.17
CA GLY A 12 5.45 2.87 -18.70
C GLY A 12 4.24 3.07 -19.62
N PHE A 13 3.65 4.27 -19.60
CA PHE A 13 2.51 4.60 -20.45
C PHE A 13 2.90 4.61 -21.93
N LEU A 14 2.14 3.91 -22.76
CA LEU A 14 2.36 3.83 -24.21
C LEU A 14 1.88 5.10 -24.92
N THR A 15 0.87 5.77 -24.36
CA THR A 15 0.31 7.00 -24.90
C THR A 15 -0.02 8.01 -23.81
N PRO A 16 -0.03 9.32 -24.11
CA PRO A 16 -0.50 10.34 -23.17
C PRO A 16 -1.96 10.15 -22.74
N SER A 17 -2.81 9.63 -23.63
CA SER A 17 -4.22 9.33 -23.33
C SER A 17 -4.37 8.21 -22.31
N GLU A 18 -3.56 7.15 -22.41
CA GLU A 18 -3.54 6.05 -21.43
C GLU A 18 -3.13 6.56 -20.05
N ALA A 19 -2.09 7.41 -19.98
CA ALA A 19 -1.69 8.05 -18.73
C ALA A 19 -2.80 8.91 -18.12
N THR A 20 -3.53 9.64 -18.96
CA THR A 20 -4.62 10.51 -18.52
C THR A 20 -5.81 9.71 -18.00
N GLU A 21 -6.21 8.66 -18.72
CA GLU A 21 -7.30 7.76 -18.32
C GLU A 21 -6.95 7.02 -17.03
N TRP A 22 -5.74 6.49 -16.93
CA TRP A 22 -5.23 5.86 -15.72
C TRP A 22 -5.26 6.82 -14.53
N LYS A 23 -4.77 8.05 -14.70
CA LYS A 23 -4.79 9.10 -13.66
C LYS A 23 -6.21 9.40 -13.20
N GLN A 24 -7.17 9.55 -14.11
CA GLN A 24 -8.58 9.80 -13.75
C GLN A 24 -9.19 8.63 -12.96
N ASN A 25 -8.91 7.40 -13.37
CA ASN A 25 -9.43 6.21 -12.69
C ASN A 25 -8.79 5.97 -11.32
N VAL A 26 -7.50 6.24 -11.17
CA VAL A 26 -6.74 5.94 -9.95
C VAL A 26 -6.78 7.08 -8.93
N PHE A 27 -6.74 8.34 -9.37
CA PHE A 27 -6.90 9.50 -8.47
C PHE A 27 -8.31 9.66 -7.92
N SER A 28 -9.29 8.94 -8.49
CA SER A 28 -10.63 8.83 -7.90
C SER A 28 -10.64 8.06 -6.57
N SER A 29 -9.55 7.36 -6.22
CA SER A 29 -9.37 6.72 -4.91
C SER A 29 -8.92 7.74 -3.86
N ALA A 30 -9.71 7.92 -2.80
CA ALA A 30 -9.48 8.92 -1.76
C ALA A 30 -8.17 8.69 -0.96
N GLU A 31 -7.82 7.44 -0.66
CA GLU A 31 -6.58 7.10 0.04
C GLU A 31 -5.37 7.01 -0.88
N ALA A 32 -5.46 6.29 -2.01
CA ALA A 32 -4.30 5.95 -2.83
C ALA A 32 -3.93 7.04 -3.85
N GLY A 33 -4.90 7.89 -4.23
CA GLY A 33 -4.73 8.91 -5.25
C GLY A 33 -3.59 9.90 -4.95
N PRO A 34 -3.57 10.55 -3.77
CA PRO A 34 -2.54 11.52 -3.42
C PRO A 34 -1.12 10.92 -3.41
N VAL A 35 -0.95 9.70 -2.90
CA VAL A 35 0.37 9.02 -2.85
C VAL A 35 0.90 8.74 -4.24
N LEU A 36 0.05 8.19 -5.10
CA LEU A 36 0.44 7.88 -6.46
C LEU A 36 0.73 9.15 -7.26
N GLN A 37 0.01 10.24 -6.99
CA GLN A 37 0.30 11.52 -7.64
C GLN A 37 1.71 12.01 -7.31
N SER A 38 2.07 12.04 -6.02
CA SER A 38 3.43 12.40 -5.59
C SER A 38 4.49 11.49 -6.21
N LEU A 39 4.22 10.18 -6.32
CA LEU A 39 5.13 9.24 -6.98
C LEU A 39 5.36 9.60 -8.47
N PHE A 40 4.31 9.98 -9.20
CA PHE A 40 4.42 10.39 -10.61
C PHE A 40 5.07 11.73 -10.82
N ASP A 41 4.86 12.66 -9.89
CA ASP A 41 5.47 13.98 -9.92
C ASP A 41 6.94 13.93 -9.48
N GLY A 42 7.42 12.77 -9.03
CA GLY A 42 8.79 12.55 -8.55
C GLY A 42 9.04 13.09 -7.15
N ASP A 43 7.98 13.46 -6.44
CA ASP A 43 8.04 13.96 -5.07
C ASP A 43 8.07 12.78 -4.08
N PHE A 44 9.23 12.14 -4.01
CA PHE A 44 9.45 11.00 -3.12
C PHE A 44 9.41 11.38 -1.63
N GLU A 45 9.69 12.65 -1.30
CA GLU A 45 9.57 13.15 0.07
C GLU A 45 8.09 13.11 0.51
N ALA A 46 7.18 13.64 -0.31
CA ALA A 46 5.75 13.56 -0.04
C ALA A 46 5.23 12.12 0.02
N VAL A 47 5.78 11.22 -0.80
CA VAL A 47 5.47 9.77 -0.74
C VAL A 47 5.89 9.18 0.61
N LEU A 48 7.13 9.43 1.04
CA LEU A 48 7.66 8.88 2.30
C LEU A 48 7.00 9.47 3.54
N LEU A 49 6.50 10.71 3.46
CA LEU A 49 5.74 11.36 4.53
C LEU A 49 4.25 10.96 4.56
N ASN A 50 3.77 10.18 3.60
CA ASN A 50 2.39 9.75 3.60
C ASN A 50 2.09 8.84 4.82
N PRO A 51 0.97 9.05 5.55
CA PRO A 51 0.64 8.26 6.73
C PRO A 51 0.61 6.75 6.49
N GLN A 52 0.16 6.27 5.32
CA GLN A 52 0.12 4.84 5.00
C GLN A 52 1.52 4.27 4.76
N VAL A 53 2.39 5.04 4.12
CA VAL A 53 3.79 4.66 3.91
C VAL A 53 4.56 4.69 5.23
N LEU A 54 4.29 5.69 6.08
CA LEU A 54 4.85 5.76 7.42
C LEU A 54 4.36 4.64 8.33
N ASP A 55 3.11 4.19 8.20
CA ASP A 55 2.59 3.05 8.96
C ASP A 55 3.23 1.74 8.49
N LEU A 56 3.37 1.54 7.18
CA LEU A 56 4.12 0.42 6.60
C LEU A 56 5.58 0.38 7.09
N LEU A 57 6.23 1.54 7.12
CA LEU A 57 7.63 1.70 7.51
C LEU A 57 7.81 1.99 9.01
N GLY A 58 6.74 2.11 9.79
CA GLY A 58 6.73 2.52 11.20
C GLY A 58 6.25 1.36 12.09
N GLY A 59 6.91 1.09 13.21
CA GLY A 59 6.59 -0.10 14.03
C GLY A 59 7.61 -1.25 14.08
N GLY A 60 8.90 -0.96 14.00
CA GLY A 60 9.95 -1.97 14.18
C GLY A 60 11.16 -1.33 14.82
N ASP A 61 11.79 -2.04 15.75
CA ASP A 61 13.08 -1.65 16.29
C ASP A 61 14.06 -1.68 15.10
N CYS A 62 14.43 -0.49 14.61
CA CYS A 62 15.47 -0.37 13.61
C CYS A 62 16.75 -0.80 14.32
N SER A 63 17.14 -2.06 14.15
CA SER A 63 18.37 -2.56 14.75
C SER A 63 19.50 -1.75 14.14
N ASP A 64 20.18 -0.98 14.97
CA ASP A 64 21.31 -0.17 14.54
C ASP A 64 22.32 -1.07 13.80
N GLY A 65 22.60 -0.73 12.54
CA GLY A 65 23.46 -1.53 11.65
C GLY A 65 22.77 -2.56 10.75
N GLU A 66 21.44 -2.68 10.76
CA GLU A 66 20.73 -3.51 9.77
C GLU A 66 20.85 -2.91 8.36
N ALA A 67 21.07 -3.77 7.36
CA ALA A 67 21.05 -3.35 5.96
C ALA A 67 19.63 -2.90 5.57
N ILE A 68 19.55 -1.79 4.82
CA ILE A 68 18.29 -1.21 4.36
C ILE A 68 17.40 -2.24 3.63
N ASP A 69 18.00 -3.12 2.83
CA ASP A 69 17.29 -4.15 2.09
C ASP A 69 16.60 -5.16 3.02
N THR A 70 17.31 -5.60 4.07
CA THR A 70 16.77 -6.53 5.08
C THR A 70 15.64 -5.89 5.88
N TYR A 71 15.78 -4.61 6.23
CA TYR A 71 14.73 -3.85 6.89
C TYR A 71 13.47 -3.76 6.02
N LEU A 72 13.62 -3.36 4.76
CA LEU A 72 12.51 -3.20 3.83
C LEU A 72 11.81 -4.53 3.52
N GLU A 73 12.57 -5.60 3.28
CA GLU A 73 12.02 -6.94 3.04
C GLU A 73 11.14 -7.39 4.20
N ARG A 74 11.64 -7.27 5.42
CA ARG A 74 10.88 -7.62 6.64
C ARG A 74 9.60 -6.80 6.80
N ARG A 75 9.66 -5.50 6.52
CA ARG A 75 8.48 -4.61 6.58
C ARG A 75 7.42 -4.97 5.56
N ILE A 76 7.83 -5.22 4.32
CA ILE A 76 6.93 -5.60 3.24
C ILE A 76 6.29 -6.96 3.56
N LEU A 77 7.07 -7.95 4.02
CA LEU A 77 6.54 -9.25 4.41
C LEU A 77 5.54 -9.15 5.56
N ALA A 78 5.80 -8.32 6.57
CA ALA A 78 4.87 -8.09 7.67
C ALA A 78 3.54 -7.54 7.16
N TYR A 79 3.56 -6.51 6.30
CA TYR A 79 2.35 -5.91 5.72
C TYR A 79 1.54 -6.90 4.86
N LEU A 80 2.20 -7.72 4.06
CA LEU A 80 1.55 -8.73 3.22
C LEU A 80 0.92 -9.87 4.03
N ASN A 81 1.51 -10.20 5.19
CA ASN A 81 0.95 -11.22 6.07
C ASN A 81 -0.21 -10.68 6.91
N ASP A 82 -0.13 -9.44 7.41
CA ASP A 82 -1.18 -8.85 8.26
C ASP A 82 -2.50 -8.62 7.51
N SER A 83 -2.42 -8.43 6.19
CA SER A 83 -3.60 -8.36 5.30
C SER A 83 -4.36 -9.70 5.18
N THR A 84 -3.76 -10.83 5.56
CA THR A 84 -4.47 -12.13 5.60
C THR A 84 -5.25 -12.38 6.90
N GLU A 85 -4.93 -11.68 7.99
CA GLU A 85 -5.64 -11.83 9.28
C GLU A 85 -6.90 -10.97 9.35
N LYS A 86 -6.97 -9.87 8.58
CA LYS A 86 -8.15 -8.99 8.54
C LYS A 86 -9.38 -9.64 7.87
N ASP A 87 -9.17 -10.59 6.95
CA ASP A 87 -10.26 -11.38 6.33
C ASP A 87 -10.81 -12.48 7.26
N LYS A 88 -10.13 -12.79 8.37
CA LYS A 88 -10.54 -13.84 9.32
C LYS A 88 -11.30 -13.31 10.53
N ALA A 89 -11.21 -12.02 10.81
CA ALA A 89 -11.90 -11.39 11.93
C ALA A 89 -13.41 -11.18 11.69
N ASP A 90 -13.85 -11.11 10.43
CA ASP A 90 -15.27 -10.88 10.09
C ASP A 90 -16.14 -12.15 10.08
N SER A 91 -15.55 -13.33 10.33
CA SER A 91 -16.27 -14.61 10.41
C SER A 91 -16.46 -15.13 11.85
N CYS A 92 -15.77 -14.57 12.85
CA CYS A 92 -15.76 -15.15 14.20
C CYS A 92 -16.67 -14.47 15.24
N CYS A 93 -17.50 -13.48 14.86
CA CYS A 93 -18.33 -12.75 15.83
C CYS A 93 -19.85 -12.71 15.53
N LEU A 94 -20.40 -13.68 14.77
CA LEU A 94 -21.86 -13.89 14.65
C LEU A 94 -22.35 -15.20 15.28
N GLY A 95 -21.66 -15.69 16.30
CA GLY A 95 -22.07 -16.87 17.06
C GLY A 95 -22.03 -16.65 18.57
N GLY A 96 -22.97 -15.88 19.12
CA GLY A 96 -23.39 -16.12 20.51
C GLY A 96 -24.32 -17.36 20.58
N PRO A 97 -24.75 -17.82 21.77
CA PRO A 97 -24.34 -17.44 23.14
C PRO A 97 -24.03 -18.68 24.03
N CYS A 98 -23.51 -18.49 25.24
CA CYS A 98 -24.23 -18.84 26.49
C CYS A 98 -23.40 -18.68 27.77
N ALA A 99 -24.17 -18.35 28.81
CA ALA A 99 -23.81 -18.08 30.19
C ALA A 99 -23.03 -19.19 30.92
N THR A 100 -22.35 -18.79 31.99
CA THR A 100 -22.43 -19.51 33.27
C THR A 100 -22.50 -18.49 34.39
#